data_AF-A0A2A9G2S0-F1
#
_entry.id   AF-A0A2A9G2S0-F1
#
_cell.length_a   1.000
_cell.length_b   1.000
_cell.length_c   1.000
_cell.angle_alpha   90.00
_cell.angle_beta   90.00
_cell.angle_gamma   90.00
#
_symmetry.space_group_name_H-M   'P 1'
#
loop_
_entity.id
_entity.type
_entity.pdbx_description
1 polymer ?
#
loop_
_entity_poly.entity_id
_entity_poly.type
_entity_poly.pdbx_seq_one_letter_code
_entity_poly.pdbx_strand_id
1 'polypeptide(L)' 'MRLNRTARAQLQAAGITPGWWARRNHYADGRWGGDACGCPDSRCIGFHHDGPDDCGCLPALLDLAAGR' A
#
# COMPACT_ATOMS: atom_id res chain seq x y z
N MET A 1 -1.98 -1.57 11.52
CA MET A 1 -2.64 -0.32 11.11
C MET A 1 -3.62 -0.63 9.98
N ARG A 2 -4.69 0.14 9.77
CA ARG A 2 -5.59 -0.02 8.60
C ARG A 2 -5.15 0.93 7.48
N LEU A 3 -5.22 0.49 6.23
CA LEU A 3 -5.03 1.35 5.05
C LEU A 3 -5.93 2.60 5.14
N ASN A 4 -5.40 3.76 4.78
CA ASN A 4 -6.13 5.03 4.74
C ASN A 4 -7.06 5.10 3.51
N ARG A 5 -7.77 6.23 3.35
CA ARG A 5 -8.75 6.40 2.26
C ARG A 5 -8.06 6.40 0.88
N THR A 6 -6.96 7.14 0.73
CA THR A 6 -6.19 7.24 -0.52
C THR A 6 -5.69 5.87 -0.95
N ALA A 7 -5.05 5.11 -0.05
CA ALA A 7 -4.50 3.80 -0.35
C ALA A 7 -5.58 2.80 -0.78
N ARG A 8 -6.75 2.83 -0.15
CA ARG A 8 -7.89 2.01 -0.57
C ARG A 8 -8.39 2.37 -1.97
N ALA A 9 -8.47 3.66 -2.28
CA ALA A 9 -8.89 4.13 -3.62
C ALA A 9 -7.88 3.71 -4.70
N GLN A 10 -6.58 3.81 -4.43
CA GLN A 10 -5.53 3.38 -5.36
C GLN A 10 -5.55 1.88 -5.61
N LEU A 11 -5.70 1.07 -4.55
CA LEU A 11 -5.87 -0.39 -4.68
C LEU A 11 -7.11 -0.75 -5.52
N GLN A 12 -8.24 -0.09 -5.26
CA GLN A 12 -9.47 -0.28 -6.02
C GLN A 12 -9.28 0.08 -7.49
N ALA A 13 -8.66 1.23 -7.79
CA ALA A 13 -8.38 1.66 -9.16
C ALA A 13 -7.46 0.68 -9.91
N ALA A 14 -6.53 0.04 -9.20
CA ALA A 14 -5.66 -0.99 -9.76
C ALA A 14 -6.33 -2.38 -9.88
N GLY A 15 -7.59 -2.55 -9.44
CA GLY A 15 -8.27 -3.84 -9.42
C GLY A 15 -7.72 -4.81 -8.36
N ILE A 16 -7.00 -4.30 -7.37
CA ILE A 16 -6.34 -5.09 -6.33
C ILE A 16 -7.12 -4.98 -5.02
N THR A 17 -7.40 -6.13 -4.38
CA THR A 17 -8.02 -6.12 -3.05
C THR A 17 -6.97 -5.90 -1.96
N PRO A 18 -7.32 -5.26 -0.83
CA PRO A 18 -6.42 -5.14 0.31
C PRO A 18 -5.84 -6.47 0.79
N GLY A 19 -6.65 -7.55 0.75
CA GLY A 19 -6.20 -8.88 1.18
C GLY A 19 -5.19 -9.51 0.22
N TRP A 20 -5.35 -9.30 -1.09
CA TRP A 20 -4.35 -9.70 -2.06
C TRP A 20 -3.05 -8.90 -1.87
N TRP A 21 -3.17 -7.59 -1.68
CA TRP A 21 -2.02 -6.71 -1.44
C TRP A 21 -1.24 -7.11 -0.20
N ALA A 22 -1.94 -7.42 0.88
CA ALA A 22 -1.36 -7.95 2.11
C ALA A 22 -0.57 -9.25 1.85
N ARG A 23 -1.19 -10.23 1.19
CA ARG A 23 -0.53 -11.52 0.89
C ARG A 23 0.70 -11.36 0.00
N ARG A 24 0.64 -10.48 -1.00
CA ARG A 24 1.78 -10.17 -1.87
C ARG A 24 2.97 -9.61 -1.09
N ASN A 25 2.70 -8.87 -0.02
CA ASN A 25 3.72 -8.29 0.86
C ASN A 25 3.95 -9.12 2.13
N HIS A 26 3.85 -10.46 2.01
CA HIS A 26 4.19 -11.43 3.06
C HIS A 26 3.27 -11.45 4.29
N TYR A 27 2.12 -10.76 4.26
CA TYR A 27 1.09 -10.90 5.29
C TYR A 27 0.13 -12.05 4.95
N ALA A 28 0.50 -13.26 5.39
CA ALA A 28 -0.17 -14.52 5.00
C ALA A 28 -1.65 -14.61 5.37
N ASP A 29 -2.08 -13.94 6.45
CA ASP A 29 -3.48 -13.90 6.89
C ASP A 29 -4.37 -12.98 6.02
N GLY A 30 -3.77 -12.29 5.04
CA GLY A 30 -4.46 -11.33 4.19
C GLY A 30 -4.86 -10.05 4.93
N ARG A 31 -4.31 -9.79 6.11
CA ARG A 31 -4.50 -8.53 6.83
C ARG A 31 -3.28 -7.67 6.63
N TRP A 32 -3.51 -6.42 6.21
CA TRP A 32 -2.44 -5.47 6.02
C TRP A 32 -1.77 -5.12 7.36
N GLY A 33 -0.48 -5.45 7.49
CA GLY A 33 0.32 -5.14 8.67
C GLY A 33 1.19 -3.89 8.55
N GLY A 34 1.39 -3.37 7.33
CA GLY A 34 2.24 -2.21 7.08
C GLY A 34 1.55 -0.87 7.36
N ASP A 35 2.14 0.20 6.81
CA ASP A 35 1.71 1.57 7.06
C ASP A 35 0.38 1.91 6.41
N ALA A 36 -0.33 2.90 6.97
CA ALA A 36 -1.66 3.27 6.49
C ALA A 36 -1.66 3.76 5.03
N CYS A 37 -0.52 4.26 4.55
CA CYS A 37 -0.31 4.65 3.16
C CYS A 37 -0.21 3.48 2.17
N GLY A 38 -0.13 2.23 2.66
CA GLY A 38 -0.08 1.00 1.87
C GLY A 38 1.30 0.65 1.31
N CYS A 39 2.33 1.42 1.63
CA CYS A 39 3.72 1.07 1.35
C CYS A 39 4.21 -0.04 2.30
N PRO A 40 4.85 -1.11 1.80
CA PRO A 40 5.42 -2.17 2.62
C PRO A 40 6.83 -1.84 3.16
N ASP A 41 7.46 -0.76 2.66
CA ASP A 41 8.87 -0.47 2.92
C ASP A 41 9.05 0.50 4.09
N SER A 42 9.62 0.01 5.19
CA SER A 42 9.88 0.81 6.39
C SER A 42 10.99 1.84 6.21
N ARG A 43 11.78 1.79 5.13
CA ARG A 43 12.81 2.80 4.85
C ARG A 43 12.23 4.19 4.53
N CYS A 44 10.91 4.25 4.27
CA CYS A 44 10.17 5.47 3.98
C CYS A 44 9.59 6.19 5.22
N ILE A 45 9.79 5.63 6.42
CA ILE A 45 9.38 6.24 7.69
C ILE A 45 10.10 7.58 7.88
N GLY A 46 9.40 8.60 8.39
CA GLY A 46 9.90 9.98 8.52
C GLY A 46 9.82 10.81 7.24
N PHE A 47 9.38 10.22 6.12
CA PHE A 47 9.08 10.92 4.87
C PHE A 47 7.56 10.88 4.62
N HIS A 48 7.12 10.33 3.50
CA HIS A 48 5.71 10.29 3.10
C HIS A 48 4.85 9.29 3.91
N HIS A 49 5.42 8.53 4.85
CA HIS A 49 4.62 7.74 5.81
C HIS A 49 4.00 8.64 6.88
N ASP A 50 4.71 9.70 7.25
CA ASP A 50 4.35 10.63 8.32
C ASP A 50 4.13 12.07 7.80
N GLY A 51 4.30 12.27 6.50
CA GLY A 51 4.12 13.54 5.82
C GLY A 51 2.64 13.89 5.59
N PRO A 52 2.33 15.17 5.33
CA PRO A 52 0.97 15.61 5.02
C PRO A 52 0.48 15.13 3.64
N ASP A 53 1.42 14.75 2.76
CA ASP A 53 1.15 14.36 1.38
C ASP A 53 0.86 12.86 1.24
N ASP A 54 0.11 12.52 0.20
CA ASP A 54 -0.13 11.12 -0.15
C ASP A 54 1.17 10.42 -0.57
N CYS A 55 1.37 9.20 -0.06
CA CYS A 55 2.50 8.35 -0.42
C CYS A 55 2.50 7.96 -1.91
N GLY A 56 3.47 8.49 -2.66
CA GLY A 56 3.67 8.16 -4.08
C GLY A 56 4.18 6.74 -4.36
N CYS A 57 4.67 6.00 -3.35
CA CYS A 57 5.18 4.65 -3.57
C CYS A 57 4.08 3.65 -3.91
N LEU A 58 2.90 3.76 -3.29
CA LEU A 58 1.83 2.80 -3.52
C LEU A 58 1.42 2.71 -5.00
N PRO A 59 1.11 3.80 -5.73
CA PRO A 59 0.75 3.69 -7.15
C PRO A 59 1.85 3.03 -7.99
N ALA A 60 3.12 3.40 -7.81
CA ALA A 60 4.25 2.79 -8.52
C ALA A 60 4.36 1.27 -8.23
N LEU A 61 4.18 0.88 -6.96
CA LEU A 61 4.19 -0.53 -6.55
C LEU A 61 3.01 -1.32 -7.13
N LEU A 62 1.84 -0.68 -7.29
CA LEU A 62 0.67 -1.32 -7.89
C LEU A 62 0.81 -1.50 -9.40
N ASP A 63 1.46 -0.58 -10.11
CA ASP A 63 1.77 -0.76 -11.53
C ASP A 63 2.71 -1.94 -11.75
N LEU A 64 3.79 -2.02 -10.95
CA LEU A 64 4.69 -3.18 -10.95
C LEU A 64 3.95 -4.48 -10.61
N ALA A 65 2.99 -4.44 -9.69
CA ALA A 65 2.21 -5.60 -9.30
C ALA A 65 1.18 -6.03 -10.35
N ALA A 66 0.69 -5.10 -11.16
CA ALA A 66 -0.26 -5.33 -12.25
C ALA A 66 0.42 -5.71 -13.58
N GLY A 67 1.75 -5.64 -13.65
CA GLY A 67 2.51 -5.92 -14.88
C GLY A 67 2.35 -4.84 -15.95
N ARG A 68 2.18 -3.58 -15.53
CA ARG A 68 2.12 -2.40 -16.41
C ARG A 68 3.42 -1.62 -16.36
#